data_AF-A0A2D8Z084-F1
#
_entry.id   AF-A0A2D8Z084-F1
#
_cell.length_a   1.000
_cell.length_b   1.000
_cell.length_c   1.000
_cell.angle_alpha   90.00
_cell.angle_beta   90.00
_cell.angle_gamma   90.00
#
_symmetry.space_group_name_H-M   'P 1'
#
loop_
_entity.id
_entity.type
_entity.pdbx_description
1 polymer ?
#
loop_
_entity_poly.entity_id
_entity_poly.type
_entity_poly.pdbx_seq_one_letter_code
_entity_poly.pdbx_strand_id
1 'polypeptide(L)'
;MAKRPQGSTPSKTTGKSKAKSAAPGDPRDVVIDAAMARIARDGWRRLSLADVAADAGMSLADVLIPFPTKYDIVNAFQDRIDAQMLAAADTHAASGDAGVGVRDRLFDLLMERFDALAPHRAAMAEIAKDSLCDPVALRFLPRMARTMTRVLAAAGINAAGSCGLLHAKGLALVYADAFRVWLGDDGADQAKTMAALDKGLRRAEAAMRLLGRVRPKRAPRRGEPEAAPA
;
A
#
# COMPACT_ATOMS: atom_id res chain seq x y z
N MET A 1 8.13 -9.69 -84.71
CA MET A 1 7.07 -9.58 -83.69
C MET A 1 7.68 -9.05 -82.39
N ALA A 2 7.06 -8.00 -81.84
CA ALA A 2 7.08 -7.51 -80.44
C ALA A 2 8.39 -7.03 -79.72
N LYS A 3 8.40 -5.69 -79.52
CA LYS A 3 8.58 -4.90 -78.27
C LYS A 3 9.92 -4.82 -77.48
N ARG A 4 10.39 -3.57 -77.44
CA ARG A 4 11.18 -2.76 -76.46
C ARG A 4 10.58 -2.76 -75.01
N PRO A 5 11.11 -2.04 -73.97
CA PRO A 5 12.35 -2.20 -73.16
C PRO A 5 12.16 -2.02 -71.60
N GLN A 6 13.27 -2.09 -70.82
CA GLN A 6 13.57 -1.46 -69.49
C GLN A 6 12.75 -1.69 -68.18
N GLY A 7 13.47 -1.65 -67.05
CA GLY A 7 13.01 -1.47 -65.64
C GLY A 7 13.07 -2.77 -64.81
N SER A 8 13.48 -2.85 -63.53
CA SER A 8 13.76 -1.88 -62.46
C SER A 8 14.45 -2.62 -61.28
N THR A 9 15.35 -1.97 -60.54
CA THR A 9 15.67 -2.29 -59.12
C THR A 9 14.44 -2.03 -58.21
N PRO A 10 14.36 -2.35 -56.88
CA PRO A 10 15.40 -2.68 -55.88
C PRO A 10 15.00 -3.85 -54.93
N SER A 11 15.77 -4.27 -53.92
CA SER A 11 15.56 -3.80 -52.53
C SER A 11 16.53 -4.50 -51.56
N LYS A 12 17.35 -3.69 -50.86
CA LYS A 12 18.03 -4.07 -49.63
C LYS A 12 17.00 -3.99 -48.50
N THR A 13 16.64 -5.12 -47.90
CA THR A 13 15.96 -5.12 -46.60
C THR A 13 17.02 -5.09 -45.51
N THR A 14 17.33 -3.89 -45.03
CA THR A 14 18.09 -3.67 -43.79
C THR A 14 17.26 -4.16 -42.61
N GLY A 15 17.71 -5.25 -42.00
CA GLY A 15 17.22 -5.71 -40.70
C GLY A 15 17.42 -4.61 -39.67
N LYS A 16 16.33 -4.08 -39.13
CA LYS A 16 16.34 -3.09 -38.05
C LYS A 16 16.81 -3.80 -36.79
N SER A 17 18.09 -3.60 -36.48
CA SER A 17 18.72 -4.00 -35.22
C SER A 17 17.90 -3.48 -34.04
N LYS A 18 17.47 -4.41 -33.18
CA LYS A 18 16.73 -4.13 -31.95
C LYS A 18 17.69 -3.38 -31.02
N ALA A 19 17.53 -2.06 -30.95
CA ALA A 19 18.24 -1.22 -29.99
C ALA A 19 17.99 -1.76 -28.59
N LYS A 20 19.07 -2.17 -27.94
CA LYS A 20 19.12 -2.66 -26.56
C LYS A 20 18.95 -1.45 -25.65
N SER A 21 17.70 -1.08 -25.38
CA SER A 21 17.34 -0.02 -24.45
C SER A 21 17.84 -0.36 -23.04
N ALA A 22 18.25 0.68 -22.31
CA ALA A 22 18.72 0.66 -20.92
C ALA A 22 17.93 -0.33 -20.05
N ALA A 23 18.63 -0.97 -19.10
CA ALA A 23 18.08 -2.02 -18.23
C ALA A 23 16.63 -1.66 -17.84
N PRO A 24 15.62 -2.40 -18.35
CA PRO A 24 14.26 -2.11 -17.97
C PRO A 24 14.17 -2.34 -16.47
N GLY A 25 13.53 -1.42 -15.74
CA GLY A 25 13.04 -1.72 -14.40
C GLY A 25 12.25 -3.03 -14.42
N ASP A 26 12.04 -3.66 -13.27
CA ASP A 26 11.21 -4.87 -13.17
C ASP A 26 9.93 -4.67 -14.02
N PRO A 27 9.63 -5.55 -15.00
CA PRO A 27 8.43 -5.43 -15.83
C PRO A 27 7.16 -5.19 -15.00
N ARG A 28 7.14 -5.71 -13.76
CA ARG A 28 6.07 -5.47 -12.80
C ARG A 28 5.94 -4.00 -12.40
N ASP A 29 7.05 -3.32 -12.14
CA ASP A 29 7.08 -1.91 -11.76
C ASP A 29 6.67 -1.01 -12.93
N VAL A 30 7.07 -1.36 -14.16
CA VAL A 30 6.65 -0.62 -15.37
C VAL A 30 5.13 -0.62 -15.51
N VAL A 31 4.49 -1.78 -15.29
CA VAL A 31 3.02 -1.89 -15.31
C VAL A 31 2.37 -1.09 -14.19
N ILE A 32 2.93 -1.13 -12.98
CA ILE A 32 2.43 -0.37 -11.83
C ILE A 32 2.49 1.12 -12.12
N ASP A 33 3.62 1.63 -12.61
CA ASP A 33 3.81 3.05 -12.87
C ASP A 33 2.91 3.54 -14.01
N ALA A 34 2.79 2.77 -15.09
CA ALA A 34 1.85 3.07 -16.18
C ALA A 34 0.40 3.14 -15.68
N ALA A 35 -0.01 2.20 -14.83
CA ALA A 35 -1.34 2.21 -14.25
C ALA A 35 -1.56 3.42 -13.33
N MET A 36 -0.63 3.73 -12.42
CA MET A 36 -0.77 4.87 -11.51
C MET A 36 -0.80 6.20 -12.27
N ALA A 37 0.02 6.36 -13.30
CA ALA A 37 0.00 7.54 -14.18
C ALA A 37 -1.35 7.68 -14.92
N ARG A 38 -1.86 6.56 -15.47
CA ARG A 38 -3.16 6.55 -16.15
C ARG A 38 -4.32 6.83 -15.19
N ILE A 39 -4.30 6.30 -13.96
CA ILE A 39 -5.31 6.61 -12.94
C ILE A 39 -5.31 8.10 -12.61
N ALA A 40 -4.13 8.72 -12.43
CA ALA A 40 -4.04 10.14 -12.16
C ALA A 40 -4.58 11.01 -13.31
N ARG A 41 -4.40 10.57 -14.57
CA ARG A 41 -4.85 11.30 -15.76
C ARG A 41 -6.32 11.08 -16.10
N ASP A 42 -6.74 9.81 -16.13
CA ASP A 42 -8.01 9.38 -16.70
C ASP A 42 -9.00 8.90 -15.63
N GLY A 43 -8.60 8.75 -14.36
CA GLY A 43 -9.44 8.30 -13.26
C GLY A 43 -9.55 6.79 -13.11
N TRP A 44 -9.93 6.33 -11.92
CA TRP A 44 -9.92 4.91 -11.53
C TRP A 44 -10.99 4.07 -12.26
N ARG A 45 -12.20 4.58 -12.42
CA ARG A 45 -13.28 3.88 -13.16
C ARG A 45 -12.93 3.54 -14.60
N ARG A 46 -12.23 4.43 -15.30
CA ARG A 46 -11.90 4.28 -16.73
C ARG A 46 -10.65 3.44 -17.00
N LEU A 47 -9.90 3.07 -15.96
CA LEU A 47 -8.71 2.24 -16.11
C LEU A 47 -9.06 0.86 -16.71
N SER A 48 -8.47 0.55 -17.87
CA SER A 48 -8.50 -0.77 -18.49
C SER A 48 -7.10 -1.38 -18.55
N LEU A 49 -7.00 -2.72 -18.46
CA LEU A 49 -5.70 -3.40 -18.50
C LEU A 49 -5.06 -3.38 -19.90
N ALA A 50 -5.87 -3.27 -20.96
CA ALA A 50 -5.38 -3.11 -22.33
C ALA A 50 -4.71 -1.74 -22.52
N ASP A 51 -5.32 -0.71 -21.97
CA ASP A 51 -4.77 0.64 -21.93
C ASP A 51 -3.46 0.72 -21.14
N VAL A 52 -3.39 0.04 -20.00
CA VAL A 52 -2.14 -0.07 -19.21
C VAL A 52 -1.06 -0.79 -20.00
N ALA A 53 -1.39 -1.88 -20.69
CA ALA A 53 -0.44 -2.61 -21.53
C ALA A 53 0.11 -1.72 -22.66
N ALA A 54 -0.76 -0.93 -23.31
CA ALA A 54 -0.36 0.03 -24.33
C ALA A 54 0.59 1.10 -23.78
N ASP A 55 0.27 1.68 -22.61
CA ASP A 55 1.12 2.69 -21.94
C ASP A 55 2.46 2.10 -21.49
N ALA A 56 2.47 0.85 -21.04
CA ALA A 56 3.68 0.12 -20.63
C ALA A 56 4.52 -0.40 -21.83
N GLY A 57 4.00 -0.35 -23.06
CA GLY A 57 4.65 -0.95 -24.22
C GLY A 57 4.75 -2.49 -24.14
N MET A 58 3.83 -3.14 -23.44
CA MET A 58 3.81 -4.58 -23.18
C MET A 58 2.62 -5.25 -23.87
N SER A 59 2.68 -6.58 -24.06
CA SER A 59 1.50 -7.29 -24.53
C SER A 59 0.43 -7.36 -23.44
N LEU A 60 -0.84 -7.47 -23.83
CA LEU A 60 -1.92 -7.63 -22.87
C LEU A 60 -1.74 -8.90 -21.99
N ALA A 61 -1.15 -9.96 -22.56
CA ALA A 61 -0.86 -11.18 -21.80
C ALA A 61 0.18 -10.95 -20.70
N ASP A 62 1.23 -10.17 -21.00
CA ASP A 62 2.28 -9.83 -20.03
C ASP A 62 1.74 -9.00 -18.85
N VAL A 63 0.60 -8.31 -19.02
CA VAL A 63 -0.10 -7.59 -17.95
C VAL A 63 -1.14 -8.48 -17.25
N LEU A 64 -2.00 -9.17 -18.00
CA LEU A 64 -3.13 -9.93 -17.44
C LEU A 64 -2.70 -11.14 -16.61
N ILE A 65 -1.63 -11.83 -16.99
CA ILE A 65 -1.17 -13.02 -16.27
C ILE A 65 -0.67 -12.67 -14.85
N PRO A 66 0.23 -11.69 -14.65
CA PRO A 66 0.64 -11.27 -13.31
C PRO A 66 -0.43 -10.42 -12.60
N PHE A 67 -1.29 -9.73 -13.35
CA PHE A 67 -2.34 -8.87 -12.81
C PHE A 67 -3.71 -9.18 -13.42
N PRO A 68 -4.42 -10.18 -12.88
CA PRO A 68 -5.73 -10.58 -13.42
C PRO A 68 -6.77 -9.45 -13.39
N THR A 69 -6.66 -8.53 -12.43
CA THR A 69 -7.55 -7.38 -12.31
C THR A 69 -6.78 -6.09 -12.01
N LYS A 70 -7.37 -4.93 -12.33
CA LYS A 70 -6.80 -3.63 -11.96
C LYS A 70 -6.57 -3.44 -10.46
N TYR A 71 -7.34 -4.15 -9.62
CA TYR A 71 -7.14 -4.15 -8.17
C TYR A 71 -5.83 -4.85 -7.78
N ASP A 72 -5.40 -5.85 -8.55
CA ASP A 72 -4.14 -6.55 -8.29
C ASP A 72 -2.93 -5.65 -8.58
N ILE A 73 -3.04 -4.76 -9.58
CA ILE A 73 -2.04 -3.71 -9.81
C ILE A 73 -1.97 -2.77 -8.61
N VAL A 74 -3.12 -2.27 -8.12
CA VAL A 74 -3.13 -1.40 -6.94
C VAL A 74 -2.62 -2.15 -5.70
N ASN A 75 -2.98 -3.41 -5.49
CA ASN A 75 -2.47 -4.21 -4.38
C ASN A 75 -0.94 -4.35 -4.42
N ALA A 76 -0.38 -4.56 -5.61
CA ALA A 76 1.06 -4.62 -5.85
C ALA A 76 1.74 -3.27 -5.62
N PHE A 77 1.14 -2.18 -6.09
CA PHE A 77 1.58 -0.82 -5.76
C PHE A 77 1.61 -0.60 -4.24
N GLN A 78 0.55 -0.98 -3.52
CA GLN A 78 0.52 -0.86 -2.06
C GLN A 78 1.60 -1.74 -1.41
N ASP A 79 1.91 -2.92 -1.95
CA ASP A 79 3.01 -3.76 -1.45
C ASP A 79 4.38 -3.09 -1.66
N ARG A 80 4.59 -2.40 -2.80
CA ARG A 80 5.78 -1.57 -3.06
C ARG A 80 5.93 -0.44 -2.03
N ILE A 81 4.84 0.26 -1.73
CA ILE A 81 4.81 1.32 -0.72
C ILE A 81 5.09 0.79 0.69
N ASP A 82 4.44 -0.31 1.07
CA ASP A 82 4.69 -0.92 2.39
C ASP A 82 6.15 -1.41 2.50
N ALA A 83 6.77 -1.88 1.42
CA ALA A 83 8.17 -2.28 1.41
C ALA A 83 9.11 -1.09 1.62
N GLN A 84 8.84 0.06 0.98
CA GLN A 84 9.61 1.30 1.19
C GLN A 84 9.53 1.78 2.64
N MET A 85 8.32 1.82 3.19
CA MET A 85 8.07 2.17 4.60
C MET A 85 8.85 1.27 5.56
N LEU A 86 8.84 -0.06 5.35
CA LEU A 86 9.54 -1.00 6.22
C LEU A 86 11.07 -0.88 6.08
N ALA A 87 11.58 -0.66 4.87
CA ALA A 87 13.01 -0.46 4.64
C ALA A 87 13.55 0.82 5.31
N ALA A 88 12.76 1.91 5.27
CA ALA A 88 13.07 3.13 6.02
C ALA A 88 13.12 2.85 7.53
N ALA A 89 12.14 2.11 8.06
CA ALA A 89 12.08 1.74 9.47
C ALA A 89 13.29 0.90 9.94
N ASP A 90 13.73 -0.07 9.14
CA ASP A 90 14.92 -0.89 9.45
C ASP A 90 16.19 -0.02 9.55
N THR A 91 16.29 1.01 8.70
CA THR A 91 17.40 1.99 8.73
C THR A 91 17.39 2.81 10.03
N HIS A 92 16.21 3.25 10.47
CA HIS A 92 16.06 3.98 11.74
C HIS A 92 16.33 3.09 12.97
N ALA A 93 15.87 1.84 12.95
CA ALA A 93 16.12 0.88 14.03
C ALA A 93 17.62 0.57 14.18
N ALA A 94 18.36 0.45 13.08
CA ALA A 94 19.81 0.25 13.09
C ALA A 94 20.59 1.45 13.68
N SER A 95 19.97 2.64 13.71
CA SER A 95 20.57 3.88 14.22
C SER A 95 20.51 4.00 15.76
N GLY A 96 19.95 3.02 16.46
CA GLY A 96 20.12 2.86 17.92
C GLY A 96 19.15 3.62 18.82
N ASP A 97 17.96 4.00 18.32
CA ASP A 97 17.01 4.79 19.12
C ASP A 97 16.18 3.93 20.08
N ALA A 98 16.82 3.48 21.17
CA ALA A 98 16.26 2.58 22.18
C ALA A 98 15.25 3.26 23.13
N GLY A 99 14.89 4.54 22.91
CA GLY A 99 14.03 5.34 23.78
C GLY A 99 12.64 5.69 23.22
N VAL A 100 12.38 5.43 21.95
CA VAL A 100 11.15 5.90 21.26
C VAL A 100 9.92 5.11 21.76
N GLY A 101 8.85 5.82 22.10
CA GLY A 101 7.59 5.18 22.51
C GLY A 101 6.94 4.39 21.38
N VAL A 102 6.13 3.37 21.71
CA VAL A 102 5.38 2.57 20.71
C VAL A 102 4.53 3.46 19.79
N ARG A 103 3.90 4.49 20.36
CA ARG A 103 3.08 5.45 19.60
C ARG A 103 3.92 6.22 18.59
N ASP A 104 5.09 6.68 19.00
CA ASP A 104 5.96 7.49 18.16
C ASP A 104 6.51 6.62 17.02
N ARG A 105 6.88 5.35 17.28
CA ARG A 105 7.20 4.38 16.20
C ARG A 105 6.05 4.16 15.21
N LEU A 106 4.81 4.04 15.69
CA LEU A 106 3.64 3.93 14.81
C LEU A 106 3.42 5.20 13.99
N PHE A 107 3.65 6.36 14.59
CA PHE A 107 3.57 7.66 13.92
C PHE A 107 4.59 7.74 12.79
N ASP A 108 5.86 7.46 13.09
CA ASP A 108 6.97 7.53 12.13
C ASP A 108 6.74 6.58 10.95
N LEU A 109 6.39 5.31 11.22
CA LEU A 109 6.04 4.33 10.19
C LEU A 109 4.92 4.82 9.26
N LEU A 110 3.86 5.42 9.82
CA LEU A 110 2.74 5.90 9.03
C LEU A 110 3.09 7.16 8.25
N MET A 111 3.95 8.04 8.77
CA MET A 111 4.48 9.19 8.05
C MET A 111 5.38 8.78 6.87
N GLU A 112 6.31 7.86 7.08
CA GLU A 112 7.13 7.28 6.00
C GLU A 112 6.27 6.71 4.87
N ARG A 113 5.14 6.08 5.26
CA ARG A 113 4.17 5.58 4.29
C ARG A 113 3.48 6.69 3.50
N PHE A 114 3.12 7.80 4.15
CA PHE A 114 2.52 8.95 3.47
C PHE A 114 3.51 9.63 2.52
N ASP A 115 4.78 9.70 2.90
CA ASP A 115 5.84 10.27 2.06
C ASP A 115 6.10 9.39 0.84
N ALA A 116 6.14 8.07 1.00
CA ALA A 116 6.21 7.12 -0.12
C ALA A 116 4.98 7.23 -1.07
N LEU A 117 3.80 7.56 -0.54
CA LEU A 117 2.60 7.78 -1.34
C LEU A 117 2.56 9.15 -2.04
N ALA A 118 3.30 10.14 -1.55
CA ALA A 118 3.19 11.54 -2.01
C ALA A 118 3.33 11.72 -3.52
N PRO A 119 4.27 11.05 -4.22
CA PRO A 119 4.39 11.15 -5.68
C PRO A 119 3.15 10.66 -6.44
N HIS A 120 2.32 9.84 -5.79
CA HIS A 120 1.13 9.20 -6.38
C HIS A 120 -0.19 9.75 -5.82
N ARG A 121 -0.17 10.91 -5.13
CA ARG A 121 -1.37 11.50 -4.48
C ARG A 121 -2.54 11.67 -5.44
N ALA A 122 -2.31 12.17 -6.65
CA ALA A 122 -3.36 12.36 -7.66
C ALA A 122 -4.09 11.05 -8.01
N ALA A 123 -3.33 9.96 -8.22
CA ALA A 123 -3.91 8.66 -8.49
C ALA A 123 -4.69 8.12 -7.27
N MET A 124 -4.14 8.30 -6.07
CA MET A 124 -4.80 7.89 -4.82
C MET A 124 -6.11 8.66 -4.58
N ALA A 125 -6.18 9.94 -4.94
CA ALA A 125 -7.39 10.74 -4.85
C ALA A 125 -8.50 10.21 -5.78
N GLU A 126 -8.15 9.85 -7.02
CA GLU A 126 -9.10 9.25 -7.97
C GLU A 126 -9.61 7.88 -7.49
N ILE A 127 -8.73 7.02 -6.95
CA ILE A 127 -9.13 5.73 -6.36
C ILE A 127 -10.07 5.95 -5.16
N ALA A 128 -9.74 6.89 -4.27
CA ALA A 128 -10.51 7.15 -3.06
C ALA A 128 -11.90 7.73 -3.37
N LYS A 129 -11.98 8.68 -4.31
CA LYS A 129 -13.23 9.28 -4.79
C LYS A 129 -14.22 8.23 -5.28
N ASP A 130 -13.74 7.28 -6.08
CA ASP A 130 -14.58 6.20 -6.60
C ASP A 130 -14.95 5.17 -5.53
N SER A 131 -14.07 4.97 -4.55
CA SER A 131 -14.26 3.99 -3.47
C SER A 131 -15.34 4.38 -2.47
N LEU A 132 -15.56 5.67 -2.24
CA LEU A 132 -16.56 6.17 -1.27
C LEU A 132 -18.01 5.89 -1.69
N CYS A 133 -18.25 5.69 -2.99
CA CYS A 133 -19.58 5.50 -3.56
C CYS A 133 -19.81 4.11 -4.17
N ASP A 134 -18.89 3.15 -3.93
CA ASP A 134 -18.92 1.83 -4.57
C ASP A 134 -18.75 0.70 -3.54
N PRO A 135 -19.74 -0.19 -3.35
CA PRO A 135 -19.60 -1.38 -2.50
C PRO A 135 -18.41 -2.28 -2.87
N VAL A 136 -17.95 -2.25 -4.13
CA VAL A 136 -16.78 -3.02 -4.58
C VAL A 136 -15.48 -2.52 -3.92
N ALA A 137 -15.45 -1.29 -3.40
CA ALA A 137 -14.33 -0.76 -2.62
C ALA A 137 -14.00 -1.59 -1.37
N LEU A 138 -14.95 -2.37 -0.86
CA LEU A 138 -14.72 -3.33 0.23
C LEU A 138 -13.59 -4.33 -0.11
N ARG A 139 -13.25 -4.52 -1.39
CA ARG A 139 -12.12 -5.33 -1.84
C ARG A 139 -10.76 -4.83 -1.33
N PHE A 140 -10.65 -3.54 -0.97
CA PHE A 140 -9.42 -2.98 -0.38
C PHE A 140 -9.27 -3.28 1.12
N LEU A 141 -10.34 -3.68 1.82
CA LEU A 141 -10.32 -3.92 3.27
C LEU A 141 -9.32 -4.99 3.71
N PRO A 142 -9.25 -6.19 3.10
CA PRO A 142 -8.28 -7.20 3.50
C PRO A 142 -6.83 -6.72 3.29
N ARG A 143 -6.60 -5.99 2.19
CA ARG A 143 -5.29 -5.40 1.90
C ARG A 143 -4.89 -4.36 2.93
N MET A 144 -5.82 -3.48 3.32
CA MET A 144 -5.60 -2.46 4.36
C MET A 144 -5.28 -3.10 5.71
N ALA A 145 -6.05 -4.12 6.12
CA ALA A 145 -5.80 -4.85 7.35
C ALA A 145 -4.39 -5.50 7.36
N ARG A 146 -3.94 -6.02 6.21
CA ARG A 146 -2.59 -6.55 6.05
C ARG A 146 -1.52 -5.47 6.24
N THR A 147 -1.67 -4.28 5.67
CA THR A 147 -0.75 -3.15 5.91
C THR A 147 -0.68 -2.83 7.40
N MET A 148 -1.82 -2.65 8.06
CA MET A 148 -1.84 -2.27 9.48
C MET A 148 -1.20 -3.33 10.36
N THR A 149 -1.37 -4.61 10.02
CA THR A 149 -0.68 -5.71 10.71
C THR A 149 0.84 -5.63 10.56
N ARG A 150 1.35 -5.27 9.37
CA ARG A 150 2.79 -5.04 9.13
C ARG A 150 3.31 -3.86 9.94
N VAL A 151 2.57 -2.75 9.97
CA VAL A 151 2.92 -1.56 10.77
C VAL A 151 2.98 -1.89 12.26
N LEU A 152 1.99 -2.62 12.78
CA LEU A 152 1.98 -3.06 14.19
C LEU A 152 3.17 -3.96 14.51
N ALA A 153 3.47 -4.92 13.63
CA ALA A 153 4.61 -5.81 13.80
C ALA A 153 5.94 -5.03 13.80
N ALA A 154 6.13 -4.10 12.87
CA ALA A 154 7.31 -3.24 12.81
C ALA A 154 7.45 -2.32 14.03
N ALA A 155 6.34 -1.88 14.63
CA ALA A 155 6.36 -1.12 15.88
C ALA A 155 6.62 -1.97 17.14
N GLY A 156 6.77 -3.29 16.99
CA GLY A 156 7.01 -4.24 18.08
C GLY A 156 5.73 -4.64 18.84
N ILE A 157 4.55 -4.38 18.28
CA ILE A 157 3.27 -4.82 18.86
C ILE A 157 2.94 -6.21 18.31
N ASN A 158 2.74 -7.18 19.21
CA ASN A 158 2.27 -8.49 18.80
C ASN A 158 0.86 -8.39 18.18
N ALA A 159 0.77 -8.64 16.88
CA ALA A 159 -0.47 -8.62 16.11
C ALA A 159 -1.19 -9.99 16.08
N ALA A 160 -0.72 -10.99 16.85
CA ALA A 160 -1.36 -12.30 16.93
C ALA A 160 -2.60 -12.31 17.86
N GLY A 161 -3.56 -13.18 17.52
CA GLY A 161 -4.77 -13.41 18.32
C GLY A 161 -5.85 -12.32 18.18
N SER A 162 -6.92 -12.44 18.97
CA SER A 162 -8.09 -11.55 18.93
C SER A 162 -7.76 -10.09 19.30
N CYS A 163 -6.78 -9.89 20.19
CA CYS A 163 -6.27 -8.58 20.55
C CYS A 163 -5.51 -7.93 19.39
N GLY A 164 -4.70 -8.70 18.65
CA GLY A 164 -4.02 -8.22 17.46
C GLY A 164 -4.97 -7.80 16.33
N LEU A 165 -6.05 -8.55 16.12
CA LEU A 165 -7.08 -8.16 15.14
C LEU A 165 -7.77 -6.83 15.54
N LEU A 166 -8.02 -6.62 16.84
CA LEU A 166 -8.58 -5.36 17.33
C LEU A 166 -7.61 -4.19 17.09
N HIS A 167 -6.32 -4.38 17.38
CA HIS A 167 -5.29 -3.38 17.11
C HIS A 167 -5.20 -3.05 15.61
N ALA A 168 -5.22 -4.05 14.73
CA ALA A 168 -5.15 -3.84 13.28
C ALA A 168 -6.35 -3.04 12.77
N LYS A 169 -7.56 -3.33 13.27
CA LYS A 169 -8.78 -2.57 12.93
C LYS A 169 -8.75 -1.15 13.48
N GLY A 170 -8.32 -0.97 14.73
CA GLY A 170 -8.19 0.36 15.34
C GLY A 170 -7.20 1.23 14.59
N LEU A 171 -6.03 0.68 14.24
CA LEU A 171 -5.03 1.38 13.45
C LEU A 171 -5.52 1.67 12.02
N ALA A 172 -6.28 0.75 11.40
CA ALA A 172 -6.88 0.98 10.09
C ALA A 172 -7.84 2.19 10.09
N LEU A 173 -8.62 2.37 11.16
CA LEU A 173 -9.51 3.52 11.29
C LEU A 173 -8.73 4.83 11.47
N VAL A 174 -7.68 4.83 12.29
CA VAL A 174 -6.79 6.00 12.46
C VAL A 174 -6.13 6.36 11.12
N TYR A 175 -5.59 5.36 10.43
CA TYR A 175 -4.96 5.56 9.13
C TYR A 175 -5.96 6.06 8.08
N ALA A 176 -7.17 5.51 8.01
CA ALA A 176 -8.18 5.97 7.07
C ALA A 176 -8.59 7.44 7.30
N ASP A 177 -8.69 7.85 8.57
CA ASP A 177 -8.98 9.24 8.95
C ASP A 177 -7.86 10.19 8.51
N ALA A 178 -6.60 9.83 8.80
CA ALA A 178 -5.43 10.59 8.38
C ALA A 178 -5.25 10.62 6.86
N PHE A 179 -5.46 9.49 6.18
CA PHE A 179 -5.37 9.38 4.73
C PHE A 179 -6.38 10.30 4.01
N ARG A 180 -7.60 10.40 4.51
CA ARG A 180 -8.60 11.35 3.99
C ARG A 180 -8.16 12.80 4.14
N VAL A 181 -7.47 13.15 5.23
CA VAL A 181 -6.88 14.50 5.42
C VAL A 181 -5.72 14.71 4.45
N TRP A 182 -4.82 13.73 4.35
CA TRP A 182 -3.64 13.75 3.50
C TRP A 182 -3.92 13.94 2.00
N LEU A 183 -5.06 13.42 1.53
CA LEU A 183 -5.51 13.63 0.15
C LEU A 183 -5.74 15.11 -0.21
N GLY A 184 -6.03 15.97 0.77
CA GLY A 184 -6.21 17.41 0.58
C GLY A 184 -5.15 18.26 1.29
N ASP A 185 -4.05 17.65 1.71
CA ASP A 185 -2.94 18.31 2.39
C ASP A 185 -1.78 18.54 1.41
N ASP A 186 -1.91 19.60 0.60
CA ASP A 186 -0.93 19.97 -0.43
C ASP A 186 0.31 20.71 0.13
N GLY A 187 0.39 20.86 1.46
CA GLY A 187 1.53 21.47 2.14
C GLY A 187 2.77 20.57 2.09
N ALA A 188 3.94 21.17 1.85
CA ALA A 188 5.22 20.44 1.81
C ALA A 188 5.56 19.76 3.15
N ASP A 189 5.02 20.26 4.26
CA ASP A 189 5.23 19.75 5.62
C ASP A 189 4.14 18.76 6.07
N GLN A 190 3.08 18.55 5.28
CA GLN A 190 1.94 17.69 5.63
C GLN A 190 1.38 17.95 7.04
N ALA A 191 1.41 19.22 7.50
CA ALA A 191 1.12 19.56 8.88
C ALA A 191 -0.29 19.12 9.35
N LYS A 192 -1.29 19.16 8.45
CA LYS A 192 -2.66 18.72 8.77
C LYS A 192 -2.72 17.21 8.93
N THR A 193 -2.01 16.48 8.07
CA THR A 193 -1.89 15.02 8.13
C THR A 193 -1.22 14.59 9.42
N MET A 194 -0.09 15.21 9.77
CA MET A 194 0.63 14.96 11.03
C MET A 194 -0.30 15.17 12.23
N ALA A 195 -1.01 16.30 12.28
CA ALA A 195 -1.93 16.59 13.37
C ALA A 195 -3.10 15.60 13.47
N ALA A 196 -3.67 15.19 12.33
CA ALA A 196 -4.74 14.19 12.29
C ALA A 196 -4.25 12.82 12.79
N LEU A 197 -3.05 12.41 12.36
CA LEU A 197 -2.43 11.16 12.75
C LEU A 197 -2.09 11.12 14.25
N ASP A 198 -1.41 12.15 14.78
CA ASP A 198 -1.08 12.25 16.22
C ASP A 198 -2.35 12.20 17.08
N LYS A 199 -3.38 12.98 16.71
CA LYS A 199 -4.67 12.96 17.40
C LYS A 199 -5.33 11.58 17.35
N GLY A 200 -5.30 10.91 16.21
CA GLY A 200 -5.86 9.58 16.04
C GLY A 200 -5.15 8.54 16.92
N LEU A 201 -3.82 8.53 16.93
CA LEU A 201 -3.02 7.62 17.74
C LEU A 201 -3.20 7.88 19.25
N ARG A 202 -3.25 9.14 19.70
CA ARG A 202 -3.56 9.48 21.10
C ARG A 202 -4.93 8.95 21.54
N ARG A 203 -5.95 9.08 20.68
CA ARG A 203 -7.30 8.55 20.96
C ARG A 203 -7.30 7.03 21.06
N ALA A 204 -6.57 6.34 20.17
CA ALA A 204 -6.43 4.89 20.21
C ALA A 204 -5.72 4.43 21.50
N GLU A 205 -4.64 5.11 21.91
CA GLU A 205 -3.93 4.83 23.15
C GLU A 205 -4.83 5.03 24.39
N ALA A 206 -5.59 6.13 24.44
CA ALA A 206 -6.54 6.39 25.52
C ALA A 206 -7.64 5.31 25.59
N ALA A 207 -8.19 4.90 24.46
CA ALA A 207 -9.18 3.83 24.38
C ALA A 207 -8.62 2.50 24.89
N MET A 208 -7.38 2.14 24.53
CA MET A 208 -6.71 0.94 25.03
C MET A 208 -6.49 0.98 26.55
N ARG A 209 -6.08 2.13 27.11
CA ARG A 209 -5.92 2.29 28.56
C ARG A 209 -7.25 2.12 29.30
N LEU A 210 -8.34 2.64 28.74
CA LEU A 210 -9.68 2.46 29.29
C LEU A 210 -10.14 0.99 29.23
N LEU A 211 -9.95 0.32 28.10
CA LEU A 211 -10.28 -1.11 27.95
C LEU A 211 -9.44 -2.00 28.88
N GLY A 212 -8.16 -1.68 29.08
CA GLY A 212 -7.28 -2.38 30.01
C GLY A 212 -7.71 -2.26 31.48
N ARG A 213 -8.35 -1.14 31.86
CA ARG A 213 -8.95 -0.94 33.19
C ARG A 213 -10.23 -1.76 33.40
N VAL A 214 -10.89 -2.18 32.32
CA VAL A 214 -12.16 -2.94 32.36
C VAL A 214 -11.94 -4.46 32.37
N ARG A 215 -10.68 -4.94 32.44
CA ARG A 215 -10.39 -6.38 32.51
C ARG A 215 -10.98 -6.97 33.81
N PRO A 216 -11.97 -7.89 33.74
CA PRO A 216 -12.63 -8.39 34.94
C PRO A 216 -11.63 -9.14 35.82
N LYS A 217 -11.72 -8.93 37.14
CA LYS A 217 -11.01 -9.74 38.16
C LYS A 217 -11.23 -11.21 37.81
N ARG A 218 -10.16 -11.91 37.45
CA ARG A 218 -10.19 -13.37 37.25
C ARG A 218 -10.68 -13.96 38.57
N ALA A 219 -11.86 -14.57 38.58
CA ALA A 219 -12.40 -15.19 39.77
C ALA A 219 -11.40 -16.24 40.30
N PRO A 220 -11.19 -16.34 41.62
CA PRO A 220 -10.30 -17.36 42.17
C PRO A 220 -10.82 -18.74 41.77
N ARG A 221 -9.92 -19.61 41.27
CA ARG A 221 -10.24 -21.02 41.05
C ARG A 221 -10.70 -21.61 42.40
N ARG A 222 -11.98 -21.93 42.49
CA ARG A 222 -12.53 -22.73 43.59
C ARG A 222 -12.14 -24.18 43.33
N GLY A 223 -11.46 -24.79 44.30
CA GLY A 223 -11.29 -26.25 44.40
C GLY A 223 -9.87 -26.74 44.21
N GLU A 224 -9.04 -26.62 45.24
CA GLU A 224 -8.15 -27.72 45.61
C GLU A 224 -8.76 -28.38 46.85
N PRO A 225 -8.96 -29.71 46.87
CA PRO A 225 -9.49 -30.40 48.03
C PRO A 225 -8.44 -30.41 49.15
N GLU A 226 -8.90 -30.09 50.35
CA GLU A 226 -8.20 -30.15 51.61
C GLU A 226 -7.65 -31.57 51.86
N ALA A 227 -6.33 -31.72 51.90
CA ALA A 227 -5.70 -32.95 52.34
C ALA A 227 -5.86 -33.07 53.87
N ALA A 228 -6.64 -34.04 54.32
CA ALA A 228 -6.76 -34.39 55.73
C ALA A 228 -5.44 -34.99 56.27
N PRO A 229 -5.01 -34.63 57.49
CA PRO A 229 -3.85 -35.29 58.11
C PRO A 229 -4.23 -36.68 58.67
N ALA A 230 -3.19 -37.52 58.73
CA ALA A 230 -3.20 -38.96 59.01
C ALA A 230 -3.81 -39.40 60.34
#